data_AF-A0A3A9K9J0-F1
#
_entry.id   AF-A0A3A9K9J0-F1
#
_cell.length_a   1.000
_cell.length_b   1.000
_cell.length_c   1.000
_cell.angle_alpha   90.00
_cell.angle_beta   90.00
_cell.angle_gamma   90.00
#
_symmetry.space_group_name_H-M   'P 1'
#
loop_
_entity.id
_entity.type
_entity.pdbx_description
1 polymer ?
#
loop_
_entity_poly.entity_id
_entity_poly.type
_entity_poly.pdbx_seq_one_letter_code
_entity_poly.pdbx_strand_id
1 'polypeptide(L)'
;MGPNICRYCFKEIKDRDQLITASNFFRIKPFHYVCFYELEKEVSSLWGFWKPLNGVSGNTRAIIMGAIAVWLLATESLGDIGDLIGVIALYSVIIRIMSYIFFEKKIPNLTKRS
;
A
#
# COMPACT_ATOMS: atom_id res chain seq x y z
N MET A 1 12.29 17.56 0.39
CA MET A 1 11.79 16.20 0.07
C MET A 1 11.51 16.14 -1.42
N GLY A 2 11.98 15.10 -2.12
CA GLY A 2 11.98 15.03 -3.59
C GLY A 2 10.67 14.53 -4.23
N PRO A 3 10.56 14.62 -5.56
CA PRO A 3 9.36 14.24 -6.31
C PRO A 3 9.07 12.74 -6.25
N ASN A 4 7.80 12.35 -6.43
CA ASN A 4 7.41 10.94 -6.53
C ASN A 4 7.79 10.41 -7.91
N ILE A 5 8.87 9.63 -7.98
CA ILE A 5 9.41 9.08 -9.23
C ILE A 5 8.93 7.63 -9.39
N CYS A 6 8.25 7.35 -10.50
CA CYS A 6 7.82 6.00 -10.86
C CYS A 6 9.02 5.05 -10.96
N ARG A 7 8.98 3.91 -10.26
CA ARG A 7 10.08 2.93 -10.28
C ARG A 7 10.24 2.21 -11.62
N TYR A 8 9.20 2.15 -12.45
CA TYR A 8 9.23 1.45 -13.74
C TYR A 8 9.77 2.34 -14.87
N CYS A 9 9.19 3.52 -15.07
CA CYS A 9 9.56 4.41 -16.17
C CYS A 9 10.49 5.56 -15.78
N PHE A 10 10.84 5.70 -14.49
CA PHE A 10 11.70 6.75 -13.94
C PHE A 10 11.21 8.19 -14.18
N LYS A 11 9.95 8.37 -14.58
CA LYS A 11 9.30 9.67 -14.74
C LYS A 11 8.61 10.09 -13.45
N GLU A 12 8.51 11.40 -13.24
CA GLU A 12 7.76 11.99 -12.14
C GLU A 12 6.25 11.75 -12.30
N ILE A 13 5.61 11.36 -11.20
CA ILE A 13 4.16 11.21 -11.08
C ILE A 13 3.59 12.55 -10.61
N LYS A 14 2.90 13.25 -11.52
CA LYS A 14 2.35 14.60 -11.26
C LYS A 14 0.93 14.58 -10.72
N ASP A 15 0.19 13.50 -11.00
CA ASP A 15 -1.22 13.36 -10.64
C ASP A 15 -1.40 12.23 -9.61
N ARG A 16 -2.25 12.47 -8.60
CA ARG A 16 -2.56 11.50 -7.57
C ARG A 16 -3.42 10.35 -8.11
N ASP A 17 -4.27 10.59 -9.10
CA ASP A 17 -5.13 9.58 -9.70
C ASP A 17 -4.32 8.56 -10.52
N GLN A 18 -3.14 8.96 -10.99
CA GLN A 18 -2.21 8.08 -11.70
C GLN A 18 -1.25 7.33 -10.76
N LEU A 19 -1.22 7.67 -9.47
CA LEU A 19 -0.29 7.10 -8.50
C LEU A 19 -0.78 5.74 -8.02
N ILE A 20 0.01 4.69 -8.27
CA ILE A 20 -0.06 3.42 -7.54
C ILE A 20 1.18 3.28 -6.66
N THR A 21 0.98 3.18 -5.37
CA THR A 21 1.94 2.67 -4.41
C THR A 21 1.77 1.17 -4.27
N ALA A 22 2.85 0.42 -4.44
CA ALA A 22 2.87 -1.01 -4.21
C ALA A 22 3.92 -1.38 -3.17
N SER A 23 3.64 -2.45 -2.42
CA SER A 23 4.58 -3.05 -1.47
C SER A 23 5.13 -4.35 -2.00
N ASN A 24 6.41 -4.58 -1.75
CA ASN A 24 7.02 -5.89 -1.78
C ASN A 24 7.77 -6.10 -0.46
N PHE A 25 7.26 -7.00 0.39
CA PHE A 25 7.64 -7.10 1.80
C PHE A 25 7.65 -5.72 2.48
N PHE A 26 8.83 -5.19 2.80
CA PHE A 26 9.03 -3.91 3.49
C PHE A 26 9.31 -2.74 2.54
N ARG A 27 9.45 -2.98 1.24
CA ARG A 27 9.74 -1.95 0.25
C ARG A 27 8.44 -1.40 -0.32
N ILE A 28 8.20 -0.11 -0.11
CA ILE A 28 7.09 0.62 -0.74
C ILE A 28 7.66 1.46 -1.87
N LYS A 29 7.09 1.33 -3.07
CA LYS A 29 7.50 2.11 -4.25
C LYS A 29 6.29 2.67 -4.99
N PRO A 30 6.40 3.88 -5.56
CA PRO A 30 5.37 4.47 -6.39
C PRO A 30 5.55 4.08 -7.87
N PHE A 31 4.44 3.95 -8.56
CA PHE A 31 4.30 3.54 -9.95
C PHE A 31 3.18 4.36 -10.60
N HIS A 32 3.22 4.53 -11.92
CA HIS A 32 2.04 4.95 -12.67
C HIS A 32 1.08 3.77 -12.82
N TYR A 33 -0.24 4.03 -12.83
CA TYR A 33 -1.27 3.01 -13.06
C TYR A 33 -0.96 2.08 -14.23
N VAL A 34 -0.64 2.66 -15.40
CA VAL A 34 -0.34 1.90 -16.62
C VAL A 34 0.96 1.08 -16.47
N CYS A 35 2.00 1.67 -15.87
CA CYS A 35 3.26 0.98 -15.66
C CYS A 35 3.14 -0.20 -14.69
N PHE A 36 2.29 -0.07 -13.67
CA PHE A 36 2.04 -1.14 -12.72
C PHE A 36 1.31 -2.31 -13.37
N TYR A 37 0.33 -2.03 -14.24
CA TYR A 37 -0.40 -3.06 -14.98
C TYR A 37 0.51 -3.85 -15.93
N GLU A 38 1.45 -3.18 -16.58
CA GLU A 38 2.44 -3.86 -17.43
C GLU A 38 3.37 -4.74 -16.59
N LEU A 39 3.85 -4.22 -15.45
CA LEU A 39 4.65 -4.98 -14.50
C LEU A 39 3.89 -6.21 -13.96
N GLU A 40 2.59 -6.10 -13.69
CA GLU A 40 1.77 -7.20 -13.19
C GLU A 40 1.66 -8.35 -14.20
N LYS A 41 1.59 -8.02 -15.50
CA LYS A 41 1.63 -9.03 -16.57
C LYS A 41 2.98 -9.74 -16.65
N GLU A 42 4.07 -8.97 -16.61
CA GLU A 42 5.44 -9.49 -16.73
C GLU A 42 5.85 -10.35 -15.53
N VAL A 43 5.43 -9.99 -14.32
CA VAL A 43 5.94 -10.57 -13.06
C VAL A 43 4.96 -11.58 -12.44
N SER A 44 3.89 -11.94 -13.16
CA SER A 44 2.87 -12.91 -12.70
C SER A 44 3.46 -14.27 -12.26
N SER A 45 4.68 -14.62 -12.66
CA SER A 45 5.33 -15.91 -12.41
C SER A 45 6.49 -15.92 -11.42
N LEU A 46 7.00 -14.77 -10.94
CA LEU A 46 8.22 -14.73 -10.11
C LEU A 46 8.02 -13.94 -8.81
N TRP A 47 8.76 -14.36 -7.78
CA TRP A 47 8.88 -13.89 -6.39
C TRP A 47 8.91 -12.36 -6.11
N GLY A 48 8.79 -11.51 -7.12
CA GLY A 48 8.69 -10.06 -7.03
C GLY A 48 7.25 -9.52 -7.04
N PHE A 49 6.29 -10.21 -6.42
CA PHE A 49 4.88 -9.80 -6.44
C PHE A 49 4.68 -8.48 -5.67
N TRP A 50 4.62 -7.37 -6.40
CA TRP A 50 4.28 -6.07 -5.84
C TRP A 50 2.78 -6.01 -5.59
N LYS A 51 2.36 -5.86 -4.33
CA LYS A 51 0.94 -5.75 -3.96
C LYS A 51 0.53 -4.28 -3.92
N PRO A 52 -0.49 -3.86 -4.69
CA PRO A 52 -0.97 -2.48 -4.64
C PRO A 52 -1.54 -2.17 -3.24
N LEU A 53 -1.15 -1.02 -2.70
CA LEU A 53 -1.55 -0.56 -1.36
C LEU A 53 -2.64 0.52 -1.42
N ASN A 54 -2.59 1.37 -2.44
CA ASN A 54 -3.54 2.46 -2.65
C ASN A 54 -4.49 2.09 -3.80
N GLY A 55 -5.63 1.54 -3.42
CA GLY A 55 -6.68 1.08 -4.33
C GLY A 55 -7.79 0.45 -3.51
N VAL A 56 -8.89 0.06 -4.16
CA VAL A 56 -10.03 -0.56 -3.45
C VAL A 56 -9.58 -1.80 -2.69
N SER A 57 -8.82 -2.69 -3.34
CA SER A 57 -8.30 -3.92 -2.72
C SER A 57 -7.37 -3.66 -1.53
N GLY A 58 -6.43 -2.71 -1.67
CA GLY A 58 -5.49 -2.33 -0.62
C GLY A 58 -6.16 -1.68 0.59
N ASN A 59 -7.14 -0.80 0.36
CA ASN A 59 -7.94 -0.17 1.41
C ASN A 59 -8.81 -1.19 2.16
N THR A 60 -9.55 -2.03 1.43
CA THR A 60 -10.38 -3.08 2.02
C THR A 60 -9.54 -4.05 2.85
N ARG A 61 -8.37 -4.48 2.34
CA ARG A 61 -7.45 -5.31 3.10
C ARG A 61 -6.98 -4.64 4.39
N ALA A 62 -6.60 -3.36 4.33
CA ALA A 62 -6.15 -2.64 5.52
C ALA A 62 -7.27 -2.49 6.57
N ILE A 63 -8.51 -2.25 6.14
CA ILE A 63 -9.67 -2.15 7.04
C ILE A 63 -9.96 -3.50 7.70
N ILE A 64 -10.04 -4.59 6.91
CA ILE A 64 -10.30 -5.94 7.43
C ILE A 64 -9.20 -6.36 8.40
N MET A 65 -7.93 -6.19 8.01
CA MET A 65 -6.80 -6.55 8.86
C MET A 65 -6.72 -5.68 10.11
N GLY A 66 -7.10 -4.40 10.03
CA GLY A 66 -7.21 -3.53 11.20
C GLY A 66 -8.29 -4.00 12.17
N ALA A 67 -9.47 -4.39 11.66
CA ALA A 67 -10.53 -4.94 12.49
C ALA A 67 -10.12 -6.24 13.19
N ILE A 68 -9.46 -7.16 12.45
CA ILE A 68 -8.93 -8.41 13.01
C ILE A 68 -7.85 -8.12 14.07
N ALA A 69 -6.93 -7.18 13.79
CA ALA A 69 -5.89 -6.82 14.74
C ALA A 69 -6.49 -6.28 16.05
N VAL A 70 -7.45 -5.35 15.95
CA VAL A 70 -8.13 -4.79 17.13
C VAL A 70 -8.88 -5.87 17.89
N TRP A 71 -9.62 -6.74 17.19
CA TRP A 71 -10.31 -7.86 17.84
C TRP A 71 -9.32 -8.73 18.62
N LEU A 72 -8.30 -9.26 17.96
CA LEU A 72 -7.40 -10.25 18.56
C LEU A 72 -6.60 -9.68 19.73
N LEU A 73 -6.09 -8.44 19.59
CA LEU A 73 -5.28 -7.79 20.62
C LEU A 73 -6.10 -7.25 21.79
N ALA A 74 -7.41 -6.99 21.60
CA ALA A 74 -8.25 -6.41 22.66
C ALA A 74 -9.10 -7.44 23.41
N THR A 75 -9.29 -8.65 22.87
CA THR A 75 -10.27 -9.61 23.41
C THR A 75 -9.64 -10.88 23.99
N GLU A 76 -8.31 -11.04 23.96
CA GLU A 76 -7.59 -12.26 24.38
C GLU A 76 -8.16 -13.56 23.77
N SER A 77 -8.94 -13.48 22.68
CA SER A 77 -9.77 -14.57 22.13
C SER A 77 -8.98 -15.86 21.85
N LEU A 78 -7.69 -15.74 21.60
CA LEU A 78 -6.77 -16.82 21.23
C LEU A 78 -5.48 -16.82 22.07
N GLY A 79 -5.45 -16.07 23.18
CA GLY A 79 -4.25 -15.86 24.01
C GLY A 79 -3.04 -15.40 23.20
N ASP A 80 -1.86 -15.91 23.55
CA ASP A 80 -0.56 -15.55 22.92
C ASP A 80 -0.54 -15.73 21.39
N ILE A 81 -1.25 -16.74 20.86
CA ILE A 81 -1.34 -16.99 19.41
C ILE A 81 -2.17 -15.89 18.75
N GLY A 82 -3.26 -15.48 19.40
CA GLY A 82 -4.09 -14.36 18.98
C GLY A 82 -3.30 -13.08 18.87
N ASP A 83 -2.47 -12.80 19.88
CA ASP A 83 -1.62 -11.61 19.90
C ASP A 83 -0.62 -11.60 18.75
N LEU A 84 0.03 -12.74 18.48
CA LEU A 84 0.96 -12.86 17.35
C LEU A 84 0.26 -12.57 16.01
N ILE A 85 -0.92 -13.16 15.79
CA ILE A 85 -1.71 -12.93 14.57
C ILE A 85 -2.17 -11.47 14.51
N GLY A 86 -2.58 -10.90 15.64
CA GLY A 86 -2.98 -9.50 15.76
C GLY A 86 -1.87 -8.54 15.35
N VAL A 87 -0.64 -8.77 15.81
CA VAL A 87 0.56 -7.99 15.42
C VAL A 87 0.84 -8.12 13.93
N ILE A 88 0.73 -9.32 13.35
CA ILE A 88 0.92 -9.54 11.90
C ILE A 88 -0.19 -8.85 11.08
N ALA A 89 -1.42 -8.83 11.57
CA ALA A 89 -2.52 -8.13 10.94
C ALA A 89 -2.28 -6.59 10.97
N LEU A 90 -1.80 -6.08 12.11
CA LEU A 90 -1.47 -4.66 12.30
C LEU A 90 -0.39 -4.17 11.31
N TYR A 91 0.57 -5.04 10.96
CA TYR A 91 1.58 -4.72 9.95
C TYR A 91 0.96 -4.28 8.60
N SER A 92 -0.14 -4.91 8.16
CA SER A 92 -0.82 -4.51 6.92
C SER A 92 -1.39 -3.08 7.01
N VAL A 93 -1.85 -2.68 8.19
CA VAL A 93 -2.36 -1.33 8.48
C VAL A 93 -1.22 -0.31 8.49
N ILE A 94 -0.12 -0.64 9.17
CA ILE A 94 1.07 0.23 9.25
C ILE A 94 1.60 0.53 7.86
N ILE A 95 1.79 -0.49 7.01
CA ILE A 95 2.27 -0.28 5.64
C ILE A 95 1.32 0.62 4.83
N ARG A 96 0.00 0.47 5.00
CA ARG A 96 -0.98 1.32 4.31
C ARG A 96 -0.85 2.79 4.72
N ILE A 97 -0.70 3.05 6.02
CA ILE A 97 -0.50 4.39 6.59
C ILE A 97 0.81 4.98 6.08
N MET A 98 1.90 4.22 6.11
CA MET A 98 3.19 4.64 5.58
C MET A 98 3.07 5.01 4.10
N SER A 99 2.39 4.18 3.31
CA SER A 99 2.15 4.47 1.88
C SER A 99 1.44 5.81 1.67
N TYR A 100 0.42 6.08 2.48
CA TYR A 100 -0.34 7.31 2.41
C TYR A 100 0.51 8.54 2.77
N ILE A 101 1.24 8.48 3.90
CA ILE A 101 2.05 9.61 4.38
C ILE A 101 3.23 9.90 3.44
N PHE A 102 3.92 8.85 2.96
CA PHE A 102 5.15 9.01 2.19
C PHE A 102 4.94 9.27 0.70
N PHE A 103 3.81 8.90 0.12
CA PHE A 103 3.61 9.02 -1.33
C PHE A 103 2.34 9.79 -1.67
N GLU A 104 1.19 9.36 -1.15
CA GLU A 104 -0.09 9.95 -1.55
C GLU A 104 -0.29 11.39 -1.04
N LYS A 105 0.03 11.66 0.23
CA LYS A 105 -0.11 12.99 0.84
C LYS A 105 0.79 14.04 0.17
N LYS A 106 1.85 13.60 -0.52
CA LYS A 106 2.80 14.49 -1.20
C LYS A 106 2.31 15.02 -2.54
N ILE A 107 1.37 14.33 -3.20
CA ILE A 107 0.80 14.80 -4.47
C ILE A 107 -0.46 15.60 -4.15
N PRO A 108 -0.48 16.91 -4.39
CA PRO A 108 -1.71 17.68 -4.25
C PRO A 108 -2.74 17.16 -5.26
N ASN A 109 -3.97 16.92 -4.81
CA ASN A 109 -5.10 16.69 -5.72
C ASN A 109 -5.27 17.97 -6.57
N LEU A 110 -4.83 17.92 -7.83
CA LEU A 110 -4.94 19.05 -8.77
C LEU A 110 -6.41 19.39 -9.10
N THR A 111 -7.37 18.57 -8.67
CA THR A 111 -8.82 18.81 -8.75
C THR A 111 -9.34 19.95 -7.84
N LYS A 112 -8.47 20.67 -7.10
CA LYS A 112 -8.84 21.88 -6.33
C LYS A 112 -8.22 23.19 -6.86
N ARG A 113 -8.11 23.34 -8.18
CA ARG A 113 -7.96 24.65 -8.84
C ARG A 113 -8.96 24.77 -9.99
N SER A 114 -10.24 24.93 -9.66
CA SER A 114 -11.22 25.58 -10.53
C SER A 114 -11.92 26.66 -9.74
#